data_AF-A0A1M6XY48-F1
#
_entry.id   AF-A0A1M6XY48-F1
#
_cell.length_a   1.000
_cell.length_b   1.000
_cell.length_c   1.000
_cell.angle_alpha   90.00
_cell.angle_beta   90.00
_cell.angle_gamma   90.00
#
_symmetry.space_group_name_H-M   'P 1'
#
loop_
_entity.id
_entity.type
_entity.pdbx_description
1 polymer ?
#
loop_
_entity_poly.entity_id
_entity_poly.type
_entity_poly.pdbx_seq_one_letter_code
_entity_poly.pdbx_strand_id
1 'polypeptide(L)'
;MNFSKIVCLFLFFFGVFVFGQKDSVIAKPLSQYPQELLKVDEFGNKYYYDESQKARIYEINGETVVAMDELVLVNKPKFNNQLDKNYYYFLNKKLYRVYPLFVTALQQYRDIQKEMTDLDSKAKRKYVRDRQSMLADQYEKQLRDLTTTEGQVFAKLMNRATGQSVFEIIKELRGGFNAFWWNLKGKMADIDLKDLYNPHKNRTDEFLESLLQSNWNSGYLQPYPGASTFKVTK
;
A
#
# COMPACT_ATOMS: atom_id res chain seq x y z
N MET A 1 -5.49 47.34 20.51
CA MET A 1 -4.85 46.01 20.42
C MET A 1 -5.36 45.34 19.15
N ASN A 2 -4.46 44.99 18.22
CA ASN A 2 -4.75 44.81 16.79
C ASN A 2 -5.49 43.50 16.47
N PHE A 3 -6.78 43.61 16.14
CA PHE A 3 -7.62 42.50 15.68
C PHE A 3 -7.26 41.97 14.27
N SER A 4 -6.46 42.73 13.50
CA SER A 4 -6.04 42.33 12.14
C SER A 4 -5.01 41.20 12.09
N LYS A 5 -4.34 40.88 13.22
CA LYS A 5 -3.34 39.81 13.27
C LYS A 5 -3.92 38.40 13.49
N ILE A 6 -5.16 38.30 13.99
CA ILE A 6 -5.79 37.00 14.27
C ILE A 6 -6.49 36.44 13.02
N VAL A 7 -7.00 37.32 12.15
CA VAL A 7 -7.67 36.91 10.89
C VAL A 7 -6.67 36.33 9.88
N CYS A 8 -5.41 36.75 9.89
CA CYS A 8 -4.37 36.18 9.01
C CYS A 8 -3.91 34.77 9.40
N LEU A 9 -4.18 34.31 10.63
CA LEU A 9 -3.75 32.97 11.06
C LEU A 9 -4.76 31.87 10.69
N PHE A 10 -6.02 32.22 10.44
CA PHE A 10 -7.06 31.27 10.01
C PHE A 10 -7.04 30.97 8.50
N LEU A 11 -6.41 31.81 7.69
CA LEU A 11 -6.27 31.59 6.24
C LEU A 11 -5.18 30.58 5.86
N PHE A 12 -4.32 30.17 6.79
CA PHE A 12 -3.25 29.20 6.52
C PHE A 12 -3.65 27.74 6.73
N PHE A 13 -4.80 27.46 7.35
CA PHE A 13 -5.23 26.08 7.68
C PHE A 13 -6.32 25.51 6.76
N PHE A 14 -6.87 26.31 5.84
CA PHE A 14 -7.85 25.88 4.85
C PHE A 14 -7.23 25.67 3.46
N GLY A 15 -5.98 25.21 3.42
CA GLY A 15 -5.45 24.53 2.25
C GLY A 15 -6.15 23.18 2.12
N VAL A 16 -7.38 23.18 1.61
CA VAL A 16 -8.02 21.97 1.11
C VAL A 16 -7.11 21.44 0.01
N PHE A 17 -6.26 20.47 0.33
CA PHE A 17 -5.70 19.60 -0.67
C PHE A 17 -6.88 18.87 -1.29
N VAL A 18 -7.43 19.46 -2.36
CA VAL A 18 -8.28 18.74 -3.31
C VAL A 18 -7.33 17.75 -3.97
N PHE A 19 -7.17 16.57 -3.36
CA PHE A 19 -6.77 15.38 -4.09
C PHE A 19 -7.95 15.05 -5.01
N GLY A 20 -8.05 15.81 -6.12
CA GLY A 20 -8.95 15.48 -7.20
C GLY A 20 -8.55 14.09 -7.69
N GLN A 21 -9.46 13.13 -7.60
CA GLN A 21 -9.28 11.87 -8.30
C GLN A 21 -9.11 12.22 -9.78
N LYS A 22 -7.98 11.86 -10.38
CA LYS A 22 -7.81 11.93 -11.83
C LYS A 22 -8.64 10.79 -12.42
N ASP A 23 -9.94 11.03 -12.58
CA ASP A 23 -10.94 10.01 -12.94
C ASP A 23 -10.85 9.53 -14.40
N SER A 24 -9.85 9.94 -15.16
CA SER A 24 -9.49 9.32 -16.43
C SER A 24 -8.02 9.52 -16.73
N VAL A 25 -7.24 8.44 -16.66
CA VAL A 25 -5.92 8.40 -17.29
C VAL A 25 -6.19 8.22 -18.78
N ILE A 26 -6.23 9.33 -19.52
CA ILE A 26 -6.24 9.28 -20.99
C ILE A 26 -4.96 8.54 -21.39
N ALA A 27 -5.10 7.39 -22.07
CA ALA A 27 -3.96 6.64 -22.60
C ALA A 27 -3.16 7.57 -23.51
N LYS A 28 -1.91 7.84 -23.10
CA LYS A 28 -1.02 8.70 -23.88
C LYS A 28 -0.53 7.91 -25.10
N PRO A 29 -0.19 8.59 -26.21
CA PRO A 29 0.50 7.96 -27.31
C PRO A 29 1.77 7.27 -26.82
N LEU A 30 2.09 6.11 -27.39
CA LEU A 30 3.21 5.27 -26.94
C LEU A 30 4.55 6.02 -26.94
N SER A 31 4.71 6.99 -27.86
CA SER A 31 5.86 7.88 -27.98
C SER A 31 6.17 8.72 -26.73
N GLN A 32 5.20 8.94 -25.84
CA GLN A 32 5.40 9.71 -24.61
C GLN A 32 5.97 8.88 -23.45
N TYR A 33 6.04 7.55 -23.60
CA TYR A 33 6.59 6.66 -22.57
C TYR A 33 8.10 6.47 -22.76
N PRO A 34 8.87 6.31 -21.67
CA PRO A 34 10.30 6.02 -21.77
C PRO A 34 10.52 4.69 -22.49
N GLN A 35 11.44 4.67 -23.46
CA GLN A 35 11.69 3.51 -24.31
C GLN A 35 12.16 2.28 -23.52
N GLU A 36 12.78 2.48 -22.36
CA GLU A 36 13.26 1.42 -21.45
C GLU A 36 12.12 0.58 -20.86
N LEU A 37 10.91 1.12 -20.78
CA LEU A 37 9.74 0.42 -20.22
C LEU A 37 8.90 -0.31 -21.27
N LEU A 38 9.24 -0.16 -22.57
CA LEU A 38 8.53 -0.79 -23.67
C LEU A 38 8.88 -2.28 -23.74
N LYS A 39 7.86 -3.11 -23.85
CA LYS A 39 7.97 -4.56 -24.04
C LYS A 39 7.56 -4.90 -25.47
N VAL A 40 8.00 -6.05 -25.95
CA VAL A 40 7.65 -6.57 -27.28
C VAL A 40 6.81 -7.82 -27.09
N ASP A 41 5.67 -7.89 -27.78
CA ASP A 41 4.81 -9.08 -27.74
C ASP A 41 5.30 -10.19 -28.69
N GLU A 42 4.60 -11.33 -28.69
CA GLU A 42 4.90 -12.48 -29.55
C GLU A 42 4.81 -12.17 -31.05
N PHE A 43 4.14 -11.07 -31.42
CA PHE A 43 3.95 -10.63 -32.80
C PHE A 43 4.92 -9.52 -33.21
N GLY A 44 5.84 -9.11 -32.32
CA GLY A 44 6.83 -8.06 -32.58
C GLY A 44 6.33 -6.63 -32.35
N ASN A 45 5.12 -6.43 -31.83
CA ASN A 45 4.58 -5.10 -31.54
C ASN A 45 5.12 -4.60 -30.20
N LYS A 46 5.53 -3.32 -30.19
CA LYS A 46 5.94 -2.64 -28.96
C LYS A 46 4.70 -2.20 -28.17
N TYR A 47 4.73 -2.41 -26.87
CA TYR A 47 3.68 -1.97 -25.97
C TYR A 47 4.24 -1.45 -24.65
N TYR A 48 3.51 -0.52 -24.05
CA TYR A 48 3.71 -0.11 -22.66
C TYR A 48 2.71 -0.87 -21.79
N TYR A 49 3.19 -1.49 -20.72
CA TYR A 49 2.31 -2.16 -19.76
C TYR A 49 2.06 -1.25 -18.57
N ASP A 50 0.82 -0.80 -18.43
CA ASP A 50 0.39 -0.09 -17.25
C ASP A 50 0.00 -1.10 -16.16
N GLU A 51 0.88 -1.28 -15.17
CA GLU A 51 0.64 -2.16 -14.03
C GLU A 51 -0.58 -1.75 -13.20
N SER A 52 -0.92 -0.46 -13.20
CA SER A 52 -2.05 0.05 -12.43
C SER A 52 -3.39 -0.37 -13.01
N GLN A 53 -3.55 -0.18 -14.32
CA GLN A 53 -4.77 -0.48 -15.06
C GLN A 53 -4.79 -1.91 -15.60
N LYS A 54 -3.66 -2.63 -15.46
CA LYS A 54 -3.40 -3.92 -16.13
C LYS A 54 -3.73 -3.82 -17.61
N ALA A 55 -3.21 -2.79 -18.26
CA ALA A 55 -3.52 -2.49 -19.65
C ALA A 55 -2.23 -2.40 -20.47
N ARG A 56 -2.26 -3.00 -21.66
CA ARG A 56 -1.22 -2.90 -22.67
C ARG A 56 -1.62 -1.80 -23.64
N ILE A 57 -0.77 -0.79 -23.75
CA ILE A 57 -0.94 0.32 -24.68
C ILE A 57 -0.05 0.05 -25.88
N TYR A 58 -0.67 -0.12 -27.03
CA TYR A 58 -0.04 -0.33 -28.34
C TYR A 58 -0.17 0.93 -29.20
N GLU A 59 0.73 1.06 -30.16
CA GLU A 59 0.60 1.99 -31.26
C GLU A 59 0.53 1.18 -32.56
N ILE A 60 -0.68 1.08 -33.14
CA ILE A 60 -0.93 0.32 -34.35
C ILE A 60 -1.43 1.32 -35.40
N ASN A 61 -0.68 1.46 -36.51
CA ASN A 61 -1.03 2.38 -37.60
C ASN A 61 -1.22 3.85 -37.17
N GLY A 62 -0.54 4.31 -36.12
CA GLY A 62 -0.68 5.67 -35.58
C GLY A 62 -1.88 5.86 -34.64
N GLU A 63 -2.65 4.79 -34.39
CA GLU A 63 -3.73 4.77 -33.40
C GLU A 63 -3.27 4.14 -32.09
N THR A 64 -3.69 4.73 -30.97
CA THR A 64 -3.43 4.18 -29.63
C THR A 64 -4.46 3.11 -29.32
N VAL A 65 -4.03 1.85 -29.27
CA VAL A 65 -4.88 0.71 -28.97
C VAL A 65 -4.61 0.26 -27.53
N VAL A 66 -5.65 0.21 -26.70
CA VAL A 66 -5.54 -0.23 -25.30
C VAL A 66 -6.16 -1.61 -25.16
N ALA A 67 -5.33 -2.62 -24.87
CA ALA A 67 -5.78 -3.96 -24.55
C ALA A 67 -5.70 -4.18 -23.04
N MET A 68 -6.84 -4.32 -22.38
CA MET A 68 -6.90 -4.58 -20.94
C MET A 68 -6.76 -6.08 -20.65
N ASP A 69 -6.06 -6.41 -19.58
CA ASP A 69 -6.01 -7.78 -19.08
C ASP A 69 -7.35 -8.18 -18.44
N GLU A 70 -7.56 -9.49 -18.31
CA GLU A 70 -8.76 -10.04 -17.68
C GLU A 70 -8.89 -9.58 -16.22
N LEU A 71 -10.07 -9.03 -15.89
CA LEU A 71 -10.40 -8.61 -14.53
C LEU A 71 -11.15 -9.73 -13.80
N VAL A 72 -10.57 -10.19 -12.70
CA VAL A 72 -11.24 -11.13 -11.80
C VAL A 72 -12.22 -10.34 -10.92
N LEU A 73 -13.51 -10.46 -11.21
CA LEU A 73 -14.57 -9.90 -10.38
C LEU A 73 -14.83 -10.82 -9.19
N VAL A 74 -14.38 -10.38 -8.01
CA VAL A 74 -14.68 -11.08 -6.75
C VAL A 74 -16.07 -10.68 -6.29
N ASN A 75 -16.94 -11.66 -6.05
CA ASN A 75 -18.25 -11.40 -5.46
C ASN A 75 -18.09 -10.72 -4.10
N LYS A 76 -18.97 -9.75 -3.81
CA LYS A 76 -19.04 -9.16 -2.47
C LYS A 76 -19.22 -10.26 -1.42
N PRO A 77 -18.58 -10.15 -0.25
CA PRO A 77 -18.70 -11.17 0.78
C PRO A 77 -20.15 -11.25 1.25
N LYS A 78 -20.58 -12.45 1.61
CA LYS A 78 -21.93 -12.66 2.14
C LYS A 78 -21.98 -12.05 3.53
N PHE A 79 -22.81 -11.02 3.75
CA PHE A 79 -22.99 -10.43 5.08
C PHE A 79 -23.97 -11.27 5.92
N ASN A 80 -23.57 -11.63 7.13
CA ASN A 80 -24.43 -12.42 8.02
C ASN A 80 -25.50 -11.54 8.70
N ASN A 81 -25.17 -10.27 8.99
CA ASN A 81 -26.07 -9.33 9.63
C ASN A 81 -25.70 -7.88 9.25
N GLN A 82 -26.48 -6.91 9.74
CA GLN A 82 -26.23 -5.49 9.48
C GLN A 82 -24.92 -5.01 10.15
N LEU A 83 -24.52 -5.57 11.28
CA LEU A 83 -23.27 -5.22 11.97
C LEU A 83 -22.05 -5.61 11.14
N ASP A 84 -22.08 -6.76 10.49
CA ASP A 84 -21.06 -7.32 9.61
C ASP A 84 -20.90 -6.44 8.36
N LYS A 85 -22.02 -6.00 7.78
CA LYS A 85 -22.04 -5.00 6.71
C LYS A 85 -21.45 -3.66 7.14
N ASN A 86 -21.83 -3.15 8.32
CA ASN A 86 -21.29 -1.91 8.87
C ASN A 86 -19.78 -2.03 9.14
N TYR A 87 -19.33 -3.18 9.65
CA TYR A 87 -17.94 -3.48 9.92
C TYR A 87 -17.12 -3.52 8.61
N TYR A 88 -17.66 -4.12 7.54
CA TYR A 88 -17.03 -4.08 6.21
C TYR A 88 -16.79 -2.65 5.71
N TYR A 89 -17.79 -1.76 5.80
CA TYR A 89 -17.61 -0.35 5.40
C TYR A 89 -16.69 0.43 6.34
N PHE A 90 -16.73 0.14 7.63
CA PHE A 90 -15.78 0.68 8.60
C PHE A 90 -14.35 0.30 8.25
N LEU A 91 -14.10 -0.98 7.93
CA LEU A 91 -12.80 -1.46 7.46
C LEU A 91 -12.37 -0.77 6.17
N ASN A 92 -13.28 -0.55 5.21
CA ASN A 92 -12.96 0.19 3.99
C ASN A 92 -12.43 1.59 4.32
N LYS A 93 -13.10 2.33 5.21
CA LYS A 93 -12.63 3.66 5.64
C LYS A 93 -11.23 3.61 6.27
N LYS A 94 -10.95 2.57 7.08
CA LYS A 94 -9.62 2.38 7.68
C LYS A 94 -8.58 2.04 6.62
N LEU A 95 -8.91 1.16 5.69
CA LEU A 95 -8.07 0.80 4.56
C LEU A 95 -7.64 2.03 3.76
N TYR A 96 -8.57 2.89 3.34
CA TYR A 96 -8.24 4.12 2.60
C TYR A 96 -7.25 5.03 3.33
N ARG A 97 -7.42 5.21 4.64
CA ARG A 97 -6.52 6.05 5.44
C ARG A 97 -5.13 5.43 5.60
N VAL A 98 -5.07 4.10 5.72
CA VAL A 98 -3.82 3.37 5.99
C VAL A 98 -3.04 3.06 4.73
N TYR A 99 -3.72 2.88 3.59
CA TYR A 99 -3.12 2.36 2.37
C TYR A 99 -1.90 3.15 1.87
N PRO A 100 -1.92 4.50 1.80
CA PRO A 100 -0.75 5.26 1.32
C PRO A 100 0.48 5.08 2.23
N LEU A 101 0.24 5.03 3.55
CA LEU A 101 1.29 4.79 4.54
C LEU A 101 1.87 3.38 4.39
N PHE A 102 1.01 2.39 4.20
CA PHE A 102 1.41 1.01 3.94
C PHE A 102 2.26 0.86 2.67
N VAL A 103 1.84 1.44 1.53
CA VAL A 103 2.59 1.35 0.26
C VAL A 103 4.00 1.93 0.43
N THR A 104 4.11 3.08 1.09
CA THR A 104 5.40 3.72 1.35
C THR A 104 6.28 2.85 2.25
N ALA A 105 5.72 2.32 3.34
CA ALA A 105 6.44 1.45 4.26
C ALA A 105 6.92 0.14 3.59
N LEU A 106 6.07 -0.46 2.74
CA LEU A 106 6.41 -1.66 1.99
C LEU A 106 7.58 -1.43 1.04
N GLN A 107 7.59 -0.31 0.31
CA GLN A 107 8.68 0.03 -0.59
C GLN A 107 10.00 0.19 0.18
N GLN A 108 9.99 0.96 1.28
CA GLN A 108 11.17 1.16 2.12
C GLN A 108 11.70 -0.17 2.70
N TYR A 109 10.81 -1.04 3.17
CA TYR A 109 11.19 -2.36 3.65
C TYR A 109 11.90 -3.17 2.55
N ARG A 110 11.39 -3.16 1.32
CA ARG A 110 12.00 -3.87 0.18
C ARG A 110 13.32 -3.27 -0.26
N ASP A 111 13.43 -1.94 -0.28
CA ASP A 111 14.68 -1.25 -0.62
C ASP A 111 15.78 -1.62 0.37
N ILE A 112 15.44 -1.58 1.67
CA ILE A 112 16.32 -2.01 2.75
C ILE A 112 16.73 -3.49 2.56
N GLN A 113 15.79 -4.39 2.25
CA GLN A 113 16.09 -5.81 2.00
C GLN A 113 17.01 -6.01 0.79
N LYS A 114 16.80 -5.25 -0.29
CA LYS A 114 17.63 -5.29 -1.50
C LYS A 114 19.05 -4.78 -1.23
N GLU A 115 19.20 -3.67 -0.53
CA GLU A 115 20.53 -3.15 -0.16
C GLU A 115 21.25 -4.08 0.82
N MET A 116 20.48 -4.87 1.58
CA MET A 116 20.98 -5.87 2.52
C MET A 116 21.46 -7.18 1.86
N THR A 117 21.19 -7.45 0.58
CA THR A 117 21.62 -8.72 -0.06
C THR A 117 23.12 -8.76 -0.33
N ASP A 118 23.72 -7.60 -0.63
CA ASP A 118 25.10 -7.53 -1.13
C ASP A 118 26.12 -7.13 -0.05
N LEU A 119 25.67 -6.97 1.20
CA LEU A 119 26.49 -6.50 2.31
C LEU A 119 26.94 -7.64 3.23
N ASP A 120 28.21 -7.61 3.63
CA ASP A 120 28.73 -8.47 4.70
C ASP A 120 28.01 -8.22 6.04
N SER A 121 27.93 -9.23 6.91
CA SER A 121 27.15 -9.23 8.15
C SER A 121 27.42 -8.02 9.05
N LYS A 122 28.67 -7.53 9.12
CA LYS A 122 29.05 -6.35 9.93
C LYS A 122 28.61 -5.04 9.27
N ALA A 123 28.80 -4.90 7.96
CA ALA A 123 28.39 -3.73 7.19
C ALA A 123 26.86 -3.62 7.13
N LYS A 124 26.17 -4.75 6.93
CA LYS A 124 24.71 -4.90 6.95
C LYS A 124 24.12 -4.33 8.24
N ARG A 125 24.61 -4.75 9.41
CA ARG A 125 24.11 -4.24 10.70
C ARG A 125 24.27 -2.73 10.86
N LYS A 126 25.39 -2.16 10.41
CA LYS A 126 25.66 -0.71 10.50
C LYS A 126 24.73 0.06 9.56
N TYR A 127 24.69 -0.36 8.29
CA TYR A 127 23.85 0.24 7.26
C TYR A 127 22.38 0.28 7.67
N VAL A 128 21.89 -0.87 8.14
CA VAL A 128 20.53 -1.04 8.65
C VAL A 128 20.28 -0.05 9.79
N ARG A 129 21.15 0.02 10.79
CA ARG A 129 20.99 0.97 11.90
C ARG A 129 20.92 2.43 11.43
N ASP A 130 21.84 2.84 10.56
CA ASP A 130 21.95 4.24 10.12
C ASP A 130 20.72 4.66 9.30
N ARG A 131 20.30 3.85 8.32
CA ARG A 131 19.09 4.10 7.52
C ARG A 131 17.82 4.04 8.36
N GLN A 132 17.76 3.11 9.32
CA GLN A 132 16.61 2.97 10.20
C GLN A 132 16.42 4.15 11.13
N SER A 133 17.50 4.73 11.68
CA SER A 133 17.40 5.91 12.53
C SER A 133 16.77 7.09 11.77
N MET A 134 17.14 7.27 10.50
CA MET A 134 16.58 8.33 9.66
C MET A 134 15.08 8.12 9.38
N LEU A 135 14.67 6.87 9.16
CA LEU A 135 13.28 6.55 8.81
C LEU A 135 12.37 6.52 10.04
N ALA A 136 12.88 6.14 11.21
CA ALA A 136 12.11 6.10 12.45
C ALA A 136 11.46 7.46 12.74
N ASP A 137 12.23 8.54 12.64
CA ASP A 137 11.75 9.91 12.92
C ASP A 137 10.63 10.34 11.96
N GLN A 138 10.72 9.96 10.68
CA GLN A 138 9.74 10.31 9.66
C GLN A 138 8.39 9.62 9.88
N TYR A 139 8.40 8.35 10.30
CA TYR A 139 7.17 7.55 10.38
C TYR A 139 6.63 7.34 11.79
N GLU A 140 7.43 7.57 12.85
CA GLU A 140 6.95 7.46 14.22
C GLU A 140 5.72 8.34 14.43
N LYS A 141 5.74 9.56 13.91
CA LYS A 141 4.59 10.48 13.97
C LYS A 141 3.36 9.91 13.26
N GLN A 142 3.53 9.43 12.02
CA GLN A 142 2.42 8.91 11.22
C GLN A 142 1.78 7.66 11.83
N LEU A 143 2.59 6.76 12.41
CA LEU A 143 2.08 5.59 13.13
C LEU A 143 1.48 5.93 14.50
N ARG A 144 2.04 6.94 15.19
CA ARG A 144 1.47 7.48 16.43
C ARG A 144 0.09 8.09 16.19
N ASP A 145 -0.21 8.54 14.98
CA ASP A 145 -1.52 9.08 14.61
C ASP A 145 -2.54 8.01 14.15
N LEU A 146 -2.13 6.74 14.00
CA LEU A 146 -3.05 5.65 13.69
C LEU A 146 -3.91 5.26 14.90
N THR A 147 -5.19 5.02 14.69
CA THR A 147 -6.02 4.34 15.70
C THR A 147 -5.64 2.86 15.82
N THR A 148 -6.05 2.18 16.88
CA THR A 148 -5.80 0.74 17.06
C THR A 148 -6.21 -0.09 15.85
N THR A 149 -7.41 0.15 15.33
CA THR A 149 -7.95 -0.57 14.15
C THR A 149 -7.18 -0.26 12.86
N GLU A 150 -6.72 0.97 12.69
CA GLU A 150 -5.87 1.35 11.56
C GLU A 150 -4.49 0.71 11.65
N GLY A 151 -3.94 0.62 12.86
CA GLY A 151 -2.77 -0.19 13.14
C GLY A 151 -3.01 -1.62 12.67
N GLN A 152 -4.02 -2.32 13.20
CA GLN A 152 -4.32 -3.70 12.84
C GLN A 152 -4.39 -3.91 11.32
N VAL A 153 -5.11 -3.05 10.59
CA VAL A 153 -5.17 -3.08 9.13
C VAL A 153 -3.78 -2.93 8.51
N PHE A 154 -2.96 -1.99 8.98
CA PHE A 154 -1.57 -1.83 8.51
C PHE A 154 -0.76 -3.12 8.70
N ALA A 155 -0.85 -3.76 9.87
CA ALA A 155 -0.12 -5.01 10.11
C ALA A 155 -0.57 -6.14 9.19
N LYS A 156 -1.89 -6.30 8.99
CA LYS A 156 -2.45 -7.29 8.08
C LYS A 156 -2.01 -7.06 6.63
N LEU A 157 -1.96 -5.80 6.17
CA LEU A 157 -1.44 -5.46 4.84
C LEU A 157 0.06 -5.76 4.69
N MET A 158 0.89 -5.41 5.70
CA MET A 158 2.31 -5.76 5.70
C MET A 158 2.52 -7.27 5.65
N ASN A 159 1.74 -8.03 6.44
CA ASN A 159 1.79 -9.48 6.41
C ASN A 159 1.36 -10.05 5.05
N ARG A 160 0.26 -9.56 4.48
CA ARG A 160 -0.18 -9.96 3.12
C ARG A 160 0.92 -9.74 2.08
N ALA A 161 1.64 -8.62 2.15
CA ALA A 161 2.61 -8.22 1.13
C ALA A 161 3.99 -8.88 1.28
N THR A 162 4.39 -9.23 2.50
CA THR A 162 5.74 -9.75 2.81
C THR A 162 5.73 -11.22 3.23
N GLY A 163 4.58 -11.76 3.61
CA GLY A 163 4.44 -13.08 4.22
C GLY A 163 4.94 -13.15 5.68
N GLN A 164 5.50 -12.07 6.21
CA GLN A 164 6.02 -12.01 7.57
C GLN A 164 5.07 -11.27 8.50
N SER A 165 4.93 -11.76 9.74
CA SER A 165 4.20 -11.00 10.76
C SER A 165 4.93 -9.69 11.06
N VAL A 166 4.19 -8.65 11.45
CA VAL A 166 4.83 -7.40 11.90
C VAL A 166 5.81 -7.67 13.04
N PHE A 167 5.49 -8.61 13.94
CA PHE A 167 6.41 -9.06 14.97
C PHE A 167 7.75 -9.61 14.43
N GLU A 168 7.72 -10.39 13.36
CA GLU A 168 8.93 -10.91 12.72
C GLU A 168 9.71 -9.80 12.01
N ILE A 169 9.01 -8.92 11.29
CA ILE A 169 9.62 -7.75 10.64
C ILE A 169 10.36 -6.91 11.70
N ILE A 170 9.74 -6.66 12.86
CA ILE A 170 10.38 -5.98 14.01
C ILE A 170 11.66 -6.69 14.45
N LYS A 171 11.56 -8.00 14.64
CA LYS A 171 12.64 -8.83 15.18
C LYS A 171 13.83 -8.90 14.23
N GLU A 172 13.57 -8.98 12.93
CA GLU A 172 14.58 -8.99 11.87
C GLU A 172 15.28 -7.62 11.79
N LEU A 173 14.53 -6.54 11.98
CA LEU A 173 15.01 -5.16 11.90
C LEU A 173 15.70 -4.65 13.18
N ARG A 174 16.18 -5.52 14.07
CA ARG A 174 16.90 -5.19 15.34
C ARG A 174 18.04 -4.19 15.12
N GLY A 175 17.73 -2.89 15.13
CA GLY A 175 18.71 -1.83 14.86
C GLY A 175 18.22 -0.39 15.02
N GLY A 176 16.96 -0.09 14.69
CA GLY A 176 16.49 1.31 14.70
C GLY A 176 14.98 1.52 14.52
N PHE A 177 14.23 0.52 14.08
CA PHE A 177 12.76 0.58 14.07
C PHE A 177 12.09 0.25 15.42
N ASN A 178 12.86 0.10 16.51
CA ASN A 178 12.29 -0.27 17.81
C ASN A 178 11.18 0.73 18.22
N ALA A 179 11.45 2.03 18.25
CA ALA A 179 10.44 3.02 18.66
C ALA A 179 9.21 3.06 17.73
N PHE A 180 9.45 3.04 16.41
CA PHE A 180 8.42 2.95 15.36
C PHE A 180 7.46 1.78 15.61
N TRP A 181 8.00 0.59 15.86
CA TRP A 181 7.20 -0.61 16.01
C TRP A 181 6.71 -0.86 17.43
N TRP A 182 7.38 -0.37 18.48
CA TRP A 182 6.91 -0.50 19.87
C TRP A 182 5.62 0.31 20.09
N ASN A 183 5.51 1.49 19.49
CA ASN A 183 4.27 2.29 19.51
C ASN A 183 3.14 1.56 18.78
N LEU A 184 3.42 1.01 17.60
CA LEU A 184 2.45 0.24 16.83
C LEU A 184 2.05 -1.05 17.56
N LYS A 185 3.02 -1.76 18.14
CA LYS A 185 2.83 -2.93 18.98
C LYS A 185 1.98 -2.62 20.19
N GLY A 186 2.20 -1.50 20.87
CA GLY A 186 1.37 -1.05 21.99
C GLY A 186 -0.10 -0.85 21.62
N LYS A 187 -0.38 -0.37 20.39
CA LYS A 187 -1.75 -0.24 19.88
C LYS A 187 -2.37 -1.56 19.45
N MET A 188 -1.56 -2.50 18.96
CA MET A 188 -1.97 -3.83 18.49
C MET A 188 -1.85 -4.93 19.56
N ALA A 189 -1.54 -4.57 20.80
CA ALA A 189 -0.81 -5.43 21.73
C ALA A 189 -1.54 -6.71 22.15
N ASP A 190 -2.85 -6.78 22.04
CA ASP A 190 -3.55 -7.90 22.65
C ASP A 190 -3.65 -9.15 21.78
N ILE A 191 -3.73 -9.09 20.43
CA ILE A 191 -4.03 -10.30 19.63
C ILE A 191 -3.33 -10.36 18.23
N ASP A 192 -3.10 -9.25 17.53
CA ASP A 192 -2.90 -9.32 16.05
C ASP A 192 -1.46 -9.37 15.54
N LEU A 193 -0.44 -9.05 16.35
CA LEU A 193 0.94 -8.86 15.84
C LEU A 193 1.62 -10.13 15.33
N LYS A 194 1.19 -11.28 15.85
CA LYS A 194 1.67 -12.60 15.46
C LYS A 194 0.69 -13.30 14.52
N ASP A 195 -0.51 -12.76 14.37
CA ASP A 195 -1.54 -13.38 13.56
C ASP A 195 -1.20 -13.21 12.08
N LEU A 196 -1.23 -14.32 11.36
CA LEU A 196 -0.95 -14.32 9.93
C LEU A 196 -2.20 -13.86 9.18
N TYR A 197 -2.01 -13.24 8.03
CA TYR A 197 -3.09 -12.84 7.16
C TYR A 197 -3.68 -14.08 6.49
N ASN A 198 -4.92 -14.43 6.85
CA ASN A 198 -5.60 -15.60 6.31
C ASN A 198 -7.08 -15.30 5.99
N PRO A 199 -7.38 -14.89 4.75
CA PRO A 199 -8.74 -14.65 4.28
C PRO A 199 -9.70 -15.84 4.33
N HIS A 200 -9.22 -17.09 4.47
CA HIS A 200 -10.08 -18.26 4.58
C HIS A 200 -10.49 -18.59 6.02
N LYS A 201 -9.67 -18.19 7.00
CA LYS A 201 -9.91 -18.50 8.43
C LYS A 201 -10.43 -17.29 9.20
N ASN A 202 -10.04 -16.08 8.80
CA ASN A 202 -10.34 -14.86 9.51
C ASN A 202 -11.29 -13.97 8.68
N ARG A 203 -12.42 -13.61 9.30
CA ARG A 203 -13.46 -12.78 8.67
C ARG A 203 -13.00 -11.37 8.32
N THR A 204 -12.16 -10.77 9.17
CA THR A 204 -11.57 -9.45 8.92
C THR A 204 -10.63 -9.50 7.73
N ASP A 205 -9.84 -10.58 7.62
CA ASP A 205 -8.92 -10.78 6.49
C ASP A 205 -9.70 -11.09 5.20
N GLU A 206 -10.80 -11.84 5.26
CA GLU A 206 -11.73 -12.06 4.14
C GLU A 206 -12.26 -10.73 3.60
N PHE A 207 -12.72 -9.87 4.51
CA PHE A 207 -13.24 -8.55 4.16
C PHE A 207 -12.17 -7.65 3.60
N LEU A 208 -10.98 -7.65 4.21
CA LEU A 208 -9.86 -6.86 3.72
C LEU A 208 -9.44 -7.30 2.32
N GLU A 209 -9.41 -8.60 2.04
CA GLU A 209 -9.08 -9.13 0.71
C GLU A 209 -10.12 -8.70 -0.33
N SER A 210 -11.41 -8.87 -0.02
CA SER A 210 -12.49 -8.41 -0.89
C SER A 210 -12.41 -6.90 -1.15
N LEU A 211 -12.12 -6.11 -0.11
CA LEU A 211 -11.97 -4.66 -0.23
C LEU A 211 -10.78 -4.29 -1.11
N LEU A 212 -9.63 -4.95 -0.96
CA LEU A 212 -8.46 -4.72 -1.81
C LEU A 212 -8.80 -5.00 -3.27
N GLN A 213 -9.33 -6.18 -3.57
CA GLN A 213 -9.68 -6.57 -4.94
C GLN A 213 -10.73 -5.61 -5.55
N SER A 214 -11.77 -5.28 -4.79
CA SER A 214 -12.80 -4.33 -5.24
C SER A 214 -12.22 -2.93 -5.51
N ASN A 215 -11.40 -2.41 -4.60
CA ASN A 215 -10.83 -1.06 -4.75
C ASN A 215 -9.79 -0.99 -5.88
N TRP A 216 -9.04 -2.07 -6.13
CA TRP A 216 -8.14 -2.18 -7.28
C TRP A 216 -8.90 -2.25 -8.60
N ASN A 217 -9.93 -3.09 -8.68
CA ASN A 217 -10.75 -3.19 -9.89
C ASN A 217 -11.51 -1.89 -10.20
N SER A 218 -11.92 -1.14 -9.17
CA SER A 218 -12.56 0.17 -9.34
C SER A 218 -11.57 1.31 -9.57
N GLY A 219 -10.25 1.07 -9.49
CA GLY A 219 -9.22 2.11 -9.64
C GLY A 219 -9.08 3.09 -8.47
N TYR A 220 -9.84 2.90 -7.39
CA TYR A 220 -9.77 3.77 -6.21
C TYR A 220 -8.46 3.63 -5.44
N LEU A 221 -7.91 2.42 -5.40
CA LEU A 221 -6.59 2.13 -4.86
C LEU A 221 -5.73 1.57 -5.98
N GLN A 222 -4.45 1.94 -5.97
CA GLN A 222 -3.46 1.42 -6.89
C GLN A 222 -2.87 0.13 -6.31
N PRO A 223 -2.84 -1.01 -7.03
CA PRO A 223 -2.18 -2.21 -6.55
C PRO A 223 -0.74 -1.93 -6.17
N TYR A 224 -0.32 -2.36 -4.99
CA TYR A 224 1.09 -2.28 -4.61
C TYR A 224 1.92 -3.27 -5.43
N PRO A 225 3.23 -3.03 -5.64
CA PRO A 225 4.06 -3.96 -6.41
C PRO A 225 4.05 -5.37 -5.80
N GLY A 226 3.78 -6.39 -6.60
CA GLY A 226 3.62 -7.77 -6.12
C GLY A 226 2.28 -8.09 -5.45
N ALA A 227 1.26 -7.22 -5.55
CA ALA A 227 -0.08 -7.52 -5.02
C ALA A 227 -0.69 -8.81 -5.62
N SER A 228 -0.35 -9.13 -6.88
CA SER A 228 -0.78 -10.31 -7.64
C SER A 228 -0.07 -11.61 -7.26
N THR A 229 1.09 -11.55 -6.59
CA THR A 229 1.83 -12.75 -6.19
C THR A 229 1.25 -13.41 -4.94
N PHE A 230 0.40 -12.68 -4.20
CA PHE A 230 -0.27 -13.22 -3.03
C PHE A 230 -1.23 -14.33 -3.44
N LYS A 231 -1.00 -15.53 -2.91
CA LYS A 231 -1.88 -16.70 -3.06
C LYS A 231 -2.42 -17.06 -1.70
N VAL A 232 -3.74 -17.20 -1.60
CA VAL A 232 -4.37 -17.66 -0.36
C VAL A 232 -4.03 -19.13 -0.18
N THR A 233 -3.30 -19.45 0.88
CA THR A 233 -3.07 -20.84 1.29
C THR A 233 -4.38 -21.42 1.83
N LYS A 234 -4.87 -22.48 1.17
CA LYS A 234 -6.05 -23.24 1.61
C LYS A 234 -5.76 -24.00 2.91
#